data_AF-A0A1Y1XUP4-F1
#
_entry.id   AF-A0A1Y1XUP4-F1
#
_cell.length_a   1.000
_cell.length_b   1.000
_cell.length_c   1.000
_cell.angle_alpha   90.00
_cell.angle_beta   90.00
_cell.angle_gamma   90.00
#
_symmetry.space_group_name_H-M   'P 1'
#
loop_
_entity.id
_entity.type
_entity.pdbx_description
1 polymer ?
#
loop_
_entity_poly.entity_id
_entity_poly.type
_entity_poly.pdbx_seq_one_letter_code
_entity_poly.pdbx_strand_id
1 'polypeptide(L)'
;MLPSLISLRRARTPSAEDLFSSAPGPTFTDDLRNLHGDDPDTIIVYNSRRYGALEFRTADVKGEEERRKFAHYLSNASILLAELVSGRCEERHREGEINGEDTWGTAGGRWWIGAEEEQQWAVGGEAVLELGAG
;
A
#
# COMPACT_ATOMS: atom_id res chain seq x y z
N MET A 1 -4.76 -11.01 -9.39
CA MET A 1 -4.30 -10.64 -8.04
C MET A 1 -3.84 -9.19 -8.10
N LEU A 2 -4.23 -8.37 -7.14
CA LEU A 2 -3.57 -7.09 -6.88
C LEU A 2 -2.08 -7.39 -6.62
N PRO A 3 -1.11 -6.80 -7.33
CA PRO A 3 0.27 -6.92 -6.91
C PRO A 3 0.44 -6.23 -5.57
N SER A 4 1.41 -6.73 -4.81
CA SER A 4 1.81 -6.14 -3.55
C SER A 4 2.48 -4.78 -3.81
N LEU A 5 1.68 -3.73 -4.01
CA LEU A 5 2.16 -2.34 -3.90
C LEU A 5 2.76 -2.08 -2.51
N ILE A 6 2.57 -3.01 -1.60
CA ILE A 6 2.99 -2.97 -0.21
C ILE A 6 4.01 -4.05 0.03
N SER A 7 5.15 -3.66 0.60
CA SER A 7 6.14 -4.58 1.14
C SER A 7 6.46 -4.20 2.58
N LEU A 8 6.89 -5.18 3.37
CA LEU A 8 7.34 -4.97 4.74
C LEU A 8 8.87 -5.03 4.78
N ARG A 9 9.51 -3.98 5.26
CA ARG A 9 10.95 -3.94 5.53
C ARG A 9 11.16 -4.04 7.04
N ARG A 10 11.62 -5.20 7.49
CA ARG A 10 11.98 -5.44 8.88
C ARG A 10 13.43 -5.01 9.13
N ALA A 11 13.68 -4.36 10.26
CA ALA A 11 15.02 -3.91 10.65
C ALA A 11 15.90 -5.06 11.17
N ARG A 12 15.30 -6.17 11.61
CA ARG A 12 15.97 -7.36 12.16
C ARG A 12 15.93 -8.54 11.20
N THR A 13 16.95 -9.40 11.28
CA THR A 13 16.93 -10.72 10.63
C THR A 13 15.74 -11.52 11.18
N PRO A 14 14.89 -12.10 10.33
CA PRO A 14 13.71 -12.83 10.79
C PRO A 14 14.12 -14.06 11.60
N SER A 15 13.44 -14.28 12.73
CA SER A 15 13.61 -15.51 13.52
C SER A 15 12.94 -16.71 12.84
N ALA A 16 13.16 -17.90 13.38
CA ALA A 16 12.47 -19.11 12.91
C ALA A 16 10.94 -18.99 13.05
N GLU A 17 10.48 -18.35 14.13
CA GLU A 17 9.07 -18.06 14.40
C GLU A 17 8.49 -17.04 13.41
N ASP A 18 9.25 -16.00 13.04
CA ASP A 18 8.82 -15.02 12.02
C ASP A 18 8.67 -15.70 10.65
N LEU A 19 9.62 -16.55 10.27
CA LEU A 19 9.59 -17.33 9.03
C LEU A 19 8.40 -18.29 9.02
N PHE A 20 8.22 -19.07 10.09
CA PHE A 20 7.11 -20.02 10.22
C PHE A 20 5.75 -19.32 10.23
N SER A 21 5.66 -18.15 10.88
CA SER A 21 4.44 -17.35 10.90
C SER A 21 4.12 -16.80 9.52
N SER A 22 5.12 -16.44 8.69
CA SER A 22 4.93 -15.89 7.34
C SER A 22 4.66 -16.95 6.24
N ALA A 23 5.14 -18.18 6.44
CA ALA A 23 5.02 -19.30 5.50
C ALA A 23 3.61 -19.76 5.10
N PRO A 24 2.53 -19.62 5.91
CA PRO A 24 1.22 -20.16 5.56
C PRO A 24 0.49 -19.38 4.46
N GLY A 25 0.79 -18.09 4.27
CA GLY A 25 0.08 -17.23 3.31
C GLY A 25 0.15 -17.70 1.85
N PRO A 26 1.33 -18.11 1.35
CA PRO A 26 1.44 -18.73 0.03
C PRO A 26 0.83 -20.13 -0.08
N THR A 27 0.63 -20.83 1.04
CA THR A 27 0.11 -22.22 1.07
C THR A 27 -1.42 -22.28 1.19
N PHE A 28 -2.03 -21.31 1.87
CA PHE A 28 -3.47 -21.21 2.08
C PHE A 28 -3.99 -19.90 1.49
N THR A 29 -4.36 -19.95 0.21
CA THR A 29 -4.77 -18.77 -0.57
C THR A 29 -6.13 -18.17 -0.18
N ASP A 30 -6.86 -18.83 0.72
CA ASP A 30 -8.19 -18.41 1.19
C ASP A 30 -8.13 -17.55 2.47
N ASP A 31 -6.98 -17.55 3.16
CA ASP A 31 -6.77 -16.71 4.35
C ASP A 31 -6.24 -15.33 3.95
N LEU A 32 -7.05 -14.29 4.19
CA LEU A 32 -6.61 -12.89 4.20
C LEU A 32 -5.52 -12.72 5.26
N ARG A 33 -4.26 -12.80 4.85
CA ARG A 33 -3.12 -12.56 5.72
C ARG A 33 -3.03 -11.08 6.03
N ASN A 34 -3.20 -10.76 7.31
CA ASN A 34 -2.92 -9.45 7.88
C ASN A 34 -1.41 -9.22 7.87
N LEU A 35 -0.89 -8.64 6.79
CA LEU A 35 0.50 -8.19 6.68
C LEU A 35 0.59 -6.75 7.21
N HIS A 36 0.37 -6.58 8.51
CA HIS A 36 0.84 -5.39 9.21
C HIS A 36 2.19 -5.70 9.84
N GLY A 37 3.02 -4.67 9.98
CA GLY A 37 4.25 -4.78 10.76
C GLY A 37 3.91 -5.27 12.17
N ASP A 38 4.50 -6.39 12.54
CA ASP A 38 4.31 -7.05 13.83
C ASP A 38 5.14 -6.40 14.96
N ASP A 39 6.02 -5.46 14.59
CA ASP A 39 6.85 -4.69 15.50
C ASP A 39 6.91 -3.19 15.13
N PRO A 40 7.25 -2.30 16.08
CA PRO A 40 7.35 -0.84 15.85
C PRO A 40 8.44 -0.43 14.85
N ASP A 41 9.42 -1.31 14.60
CA ASP A 41 10.54 -1.06 13.72
C ASP A 41 10.25 -1.49 12.28
N THR A 42 9.13 -2.17 12.04
CA THR A 42 8.74 -2.62 10.72
C THR A 42 8.25 -1.43 9.91
N ILE A 43 8.88 -1.24 8.76
CA ILE A 43 8.54 -0.19 7.82
C ILE A 43 7.61 -0.79 6.77
N ILE A 44 6.42 -0.23 6.66
CA ILE A 44 5.47 -0.54 5.61
C ILE A 44 5.82 0.36 4.42
N VAL A 45 6.25 -0.24 3.32
CA VAL A 45 6.63 0.48 2.11
C VAL A 45 5.50 0.35 1.10
N TYR A 46 4.87 1.48 0.76
CA TYR A 46 3.91 1.58 -0.33
C TYR A 46 4.60 2.18 -1.56
N ASN A 47 4.64 1.43 -2.65
CA ASN A 47 5.27 1.85 -3.89
C ASN A 47 4.26 2.57 -4.77
N SER A 48 4.13 3.88 -4.58
CA SER A 48 3.32 4.74 -5.43
C SER A 48 4.02 4.98 -6.76
N ARG A 49 3.26 4.88 -7.85
CA ARG A 49 3.75 5.20 -9.19
C ARG A 49 4.13 6.67 -9.35
N ARG A 50 3.37 7.57 -8.70
CA ARG A 50 3.54 9.01 -8.79
C ARG A 50 4.56 9.54 -7.79
N TYR A 51 4.50 9.05 -6.55
CA TYR A 51 5.31 9.59 -5.45
C TYR A 51 6.53 8.73 -5.11
N GLY A 52 6.70 7.57 -5.77
CA GLY A 52 7.74 6.60 -5.44
C GLY A 52 7.43 5.81 -4.17
N ALA A 53 8.48 5.31 -3.53
CA ALA A 53 8.35 4.53 -2.30
C ALA A 53 8.02 5.46 -1.11
N LEU A 54 6.81 5.32 -0.58
CA LEU A 54 6.36 5.97 0.65
C LEU A 54 6.54 5.01 1.83
N GLU A 55 7.23 5.48 2.87
CA GLU A 55 7.50 4.69 4.07
C GLU A 55 6.54 5.08 5.20
N PHE A 56 5.87 4.08 5.74
CA PHE A 56 4.94 4.20 6.86
C PHE A 56 5.39 3.32 8.02
N ARG A 57 4.93 3.67 9.24
CA ARG A 57 5.09 2.86 10.44
C ARG A 57 3.74 2.66 11.10
N THR A 58 3.60 1.57 11.85
CA THR A 58 2.44 1.37 12.72
C THR A 58 2.41 2.44 13.80
N ALA A 59 1.21 2.78 14.28
CA ALA A 59 1.05 3.75 15.34
C ALA A 59 1.71 3.26 16.63
N ASP A 60 2.49 4.12 17.30
CA ASP A 60 3.06 3.88 18.62
C ASP A 60 2.00 4.17 19.69
N VAL A 61 1.29 3.13 20.13
CA VAL A 61 0.17 3.24 21.07
C VAL A 61 0.68 3.30 22.51
N LYS A 62 0.51 4.47 23.15
CA LYS A 62 1.03 4.81 24.48
C LYS A 62 -0.02 4.79 25.59
N GLY A 63 -1.31 4.61 25.27
CA GLY A 63 -2.38 4.64 26.27
C GLY A 63 -3.65 3.88 25.89
N GLU A 64 -4.52 3.66 26.89
CA GLU A 64 -5.78 2.93 26.74
C GLU A 64 -6.77 3.57 25.75
N GLU A 65 -6.78 4.89 25.63
CA GLU A 65 -7.65 5.58 24.66
C GLU A 65 -7.20 5.36 23.20
N GLU A 66 -5.89 5.33 22.97
CA GLU A 66 -5.31 5.00 21.67
C GLU A 66 -5.51 3.52 21.34
N ARG A 67 -5.50 2.65 22.37
CA ARG A 67 -5.86 1.23 22.21
C ARG A 67 -7.29 0.99 21.77
N ARG A 68 -8.20 1.94 21.91
CA ARG A 68 -9.60 1.76 21.45
C ARG A 68 -9.77 2.07 19.96
N LYS A 69 -8.78 2.69 19.33
CA LYS A 69 -8.82 3.14 17.92
C LYS A 69 -7.91 2.30 17.03
N PHE A 70 -7.78 1.01 17.33
CA PHE A 70 -6.87 0.14 16.61
C PHE A 70 -7.39 -0.24 15.23
N ALA A 71 -6.72 0.31 14.23
CA ALA A 71 -6.73 -0.12 12.85
C ALA A 71 -5.39 -0.82 12.56
N HIS A 72 -5.39 -2.15 12.50
CA HIS A 72 -4.20 -2.94 12.14
C HIS A 72 -4.29 -3.51 10.73
N TYR A 73 -5.30 -3.11 9.95
CA TYR A 73 -5.59 -3.72 8.67
C TYR A 73 -5.53 -2.68 7.57
N LEU A 74 -4.73 -3.00 6.55
CA LEU A 74 -4.78 -2.26 5.31
C LEU A 74 -5.61 -3.08 4.33
N SER A 75 -6.80 -2.56 4.00
CA SER A 75 -7.70 -3.25 3.09
C SER A 75 -7.23 -3.08 1.64
N ASN A 76 -7.47 -4.09 0.80
CA ASN A 76 -7.23 -3.99 -0.64
C ASN A 76 -7.97 -2.80 -1.29
N ALA A 77 -9.15 -2.44 -0.75
CA ALA A 77 -9.91 -1.30 -1.22
C ALA A 77 -9.21 0.04 -0.89
N SER A 78 -8.60 0.16 0.29
CA SER A 78 -7.82 1.33 0.68
C SER A 78 -6.58 1.51 -0.20
N ILE A 79 -5.92 0.42 -0.59
CA ILE A 79 -4.77 0.45 -1.52
C ILE A 79 -5.22 0.90 -2.90
N LEU A 80 -6.35 0.38 -3.40
CA LEU A 80 -6.93 0.80 -4.66
C LEU A 80 -7.33 2.28 -4.63
N LEU A 81 -7.95 2.74 -3.53
CA LEU A 81 -8.27 4.15 -3.33
C LEU A 81 -7.02 5.03 -3.34
N ALA A 82 -5.93 4.59 -2.71
CA ALA A 82 -4.66 5.31 -2.72
C ALA A 82 -4.08 5.46 -4.13
N GLU A 83 -4.18 4.42 -4.98
CA GLU A 83 -3.78 4.51 -6.40
C GLU A 83 -4.67 5.49 -7.18
N LEU A 84 -5.99 5.48 -6.96
CA LEU A 84 -6.93 6.38 -7.62
C LEU A 84 -6.67 7.85 -7.26
N VAL A 85 -6.50 8.13 -5.98
CA VAL A 85 -6.20 9.47 -5.45
C VAL A 85 -4.82 9.95 -5.90
N SER A 86 -3.84 9.04 -5.99
CA SER A 86 -2.51 9.37 -6.50
C SER A 86 -2.56 9.74 -7.99
N GLY A 87 -3.41 9.06 -8.77
CA GLY A 87 -3.52 9.25 -10.21
C GLY A 87 -2.30 8.74 -10.98
N ARG A 88 -2.30 8.98 -12.29
CA ARG A 88 -1.21 8.57 -13.17
C ARG A 88 0.07 9.37 -12.90
N CYS A 89 1.21 8.73 -13.14
CA CYS A 89 2.49 9.44 -13.14
C CYS A 89 2.55 10.33 -14.40
N GLU A 90 2.66 11.64 -14.25
CA GLU A 90 2.97 12.49 -15.39
C GLU A 90 4.40 12.21 -15.85
N GLU A 91 4.59 11.88 -17.12
CA GLU A 91 5.88 11.76 -17.78
C GLU A 91 6.61 13.12 -17.78
N ARG A 92 7.16 13.51 -16.63
CA ARG A 92 8.18 14.55 -16.54
C ARG A 92 9.35 13.95 -15.78
N HIS A 93 10.35 13.52 -16.54
CA HIS A 93 11.65 13.03 -16.09
C HIS A 93 11.70 11.65 -15.42
N ARG A 94 11.70 10.60 -16.24
CA ARG A 94 12.64 9.47 -16.08
C ARG A 94 12.76 8.72 -17.42
N GLU A 95 13.63 9.23 -18.29
CA GLU A 95 14.30 8.37 -19.27
C GLU A 95 15.10 7.35 -18.45
N GLY A 96 14.58 6.14 -18.36
CA GLY A 96 15.12 5.06 -17.53
C GLY A 96 14.19 3.87 -17.58
N GLU A 97 14.26 3.16 -18.71
CA GLU A 97 13.84 1.77 -18.91
C GLU A 97 12.73 1.25 -17.99
N ILE A 98 11.47 1.52 -18.37
CA ILE A 98 10.39 0.61 -17.99
C ILE A 98 10.46 -0.55 -18.98
N ASN A 99 11.22 -1.59 -18.63
CA ASN A 99 11.01 -2.91 -19.22
C ASN A 99 9.51 -3.19 -19.11
N GLY A 100 8.88 -3.48 -20.25
CA GLY A 100 7.43 -3.66 -20.39
C GLY A 100 6.91 -4.89 -19.64
N GLU A 101 7.01 -4.89 -18.32
CA GLU A 101 6.20 -5.72 -17.45
C GLU A 101 4.84 -5.05 -17.30
N ASP A 102 3.78 -5.80 -17.59
CA ASP A 102 2.40 -5.44 -17.30
C ASP A 102 2.24 -5.25 -15.78
N THR A 103 2.53 -4.03 -15.31
CA THR A 103 2.32 -3.63 -13.93
C THR A 103 0.85 -3.28 -13.74
N TRP A 104 0.20 -3.81 -12.70
CA TRP A 104 -1.22 -3.61 -12.42
C TRP A 104 -1.60 -2.13 -12.30
N GLY A 105 -2.58 -1.69 -13.09
CA GLY A 105 -2.87 -0.27 -13.30
C GLY A 105 -2.38 0.26 -14.64
N THR A 106 -1.55 -0.51 -15.35
CA THR A 106 -1.06 -0.22 -16.70
C THR A 106 -1.18 -1.44 -17.61
N ALA A 107 -2.37 -1.74 -18.10
CA ALA A 107 -2.54 -2.78 -19.12
C ALA A 107 -1.98 -2.26 -20.45
N GLY A 108 -0.87 -2.84 -20.92
CA GLY A 108 -0.16 -2.34 -22.10
C GLY A 108 0.40 -0.92 -21.92
N GLY A 109 0.89 -0.60 -20.72
CA GLY A 109 1.48 0.71 -20.41
C GLY A 109 0.48 1.86 -20.23
N ARG A 110 -0.84 1.60 -20.27
CA ARG A 110 -1.89 2.62 -20.15
C ARG A 110 -2.63 2.55 -18.83
N TRP A 111 -2.79 3.69 -18.17
CA TRP A 111 -3.58 3.83 -16.95
C TRP A 111 -4.97 3.19 -17.10
N TRP A 112 -5.40 2.45 -16.08
CA TRP A 112 -6.60 1.60 -16.11
C TRP A 112 -7.96 2.32 -16.07
N ILE A 113 -7.98 3.62 -15.80
CA ILE A 113 -9.19 4.46 -15.76
C ILE A 113 -8.99 5.64 -16.70
N GLY A 114 -10.08 6.19 -17.20
CA GLY A 114 -10.05 7.35 -18.10
C GLY A 114 -9.66 8.64 -17.37
N ALA A 115 -9.21 9.64 -18.14
CA ALA A 115 -8.84 10.95 -17.58
C ALA A 115 -10.03 11.68 -16.91
N GLU A 116 -11.25 11.51 -17.45
CA GLU A 116 -12.47 12.08 -16.87
C GLU A 116 -12.80 11.47 -15.51
N GLU A 117 -12.62 10.15 -15.37
CA GLU A 117 -12.83 9.44 -14.10
C GLU A 117 -11.72 9.80 -13.10
N GLU A 118 -10.47 9.85 -13.53
CA GLU A 118 -9.33 10.24 -12.70
C GLU A 118 -9.54 11.62 -12.06
N GLN A 119 -10.10 12.58 -12.81
CA GLN A 119 -10.40 13.91 -12.29
C GLN A 119 -11.41 13.90 -11.13
N GLN A 120 -12.28 12.89 -11.04
CA GLN A 120 -13.25 12.74 -9.94
C GLN A 120 -12.59 12.28 -8.64
N TRP A 121 -11.41 11.64 -8.73
CA TRP A 121 -10.63 11.17 -7.58
C TRP A 121 -9.57 12.18 -7.12
N ALA A 122 -9.39 13.29 -7.85
CA ALA A 122 -8.41 14.32 -7.53
C ALA A 122 -8.86 15.13 -6.30
N VAL A 123 -8.17 14.92 -5.18
CA VAL A 123 -8.41 15.64 -3.91
C VAL A 123 -7.28 16.59 -3.52
N GLY A 124 -6.29 16.78 -4.40
CA GLY A 124 -5.14 17.64 -4.13
C GLY A 124 -5.53 19.11 -3.98
N GLY A 125 -5.30 19.69 -2.80
CA GLY A 125 -5.68 21.07 -2.48
C GLY A 125 -7.08 21.24 -1.89
N GLU A 126 -7.82 20.15 -1.72
CA GLU A 126 -9.18 20.15 -1.17
C GLU A 126 -9.21 19.82 0.33
N ALA A 127 -10.29 20.20 1.00
CA ALA A 127 -10.56 19.77 2.38
C ALA A 127 -11.21 18.37 2.36
N VAL A 128 -10.51 17.36 2.88
CA VAL A 128 -10.94 15.95 2.82
C VAL A 128 -11.40 15.46 4.19
N LEU A 129 -12.53 14.74 4.22
CA LEU A 129 -12.99 13.97 5.37
C LEU A 129 -13.05 12.49 5.00
N GLU A 130 -12.26 11.66 5.67
CA GLU A 130 -12.31 10.21 5.54
C GLU A 130 -13.23 9.63 6.62
N LEU A 131 -14.18 8.79 6.21
CA LEU A 131 -15.09 8.10 7.10
C LEU A 131 -14.70 6.62 7.18
N GLY A 132 -14.62 6.09 8.40
CA GLY A 132 -14.15 4.72 8.60
C GLY A 132 -12.66 4.57 8.31
N ALA A 133 -11.86 5.61 8.60
CA ALA A 133 -10.42 5.52 8.61
C ALA A 133 -9.97 4.53 9.71
N GLY A 134 -9.91 3.25 9.36
CA GLY A 134 -9.42 2.18 10.23
C GLY A 134 -9.58 0.77 9.68
#